data_AF-A0A2S9FYZ2-F1
#
_entry.id   AF-A0A2S9FYZ2-F1
#
_cell.length_a   1.000
_cell.length_b   1.000
_cell.length_c   1.000
_cell.angle_alpha   90.00
_cell.angle_beta   90.00
_cell.angle_gamma   90.00
#
_symmetry.space_group_name_H-M   'P 1'
#
loop_
_entity.id
_entity.type
_entity.pdbx_description
1 polymer ?
#
loop_
_entity_poly.entity_id
_entity_poly.type
_entity_poly.pdbx_seq_one_letter_code
_entity_poly.pdbx_strand_id
1 'polypeptide(L)'
;HVKLGQYHVRDVKFVAAFDVDAKKVGFDLSEAIFASENNTIKIADVPPTDVVVQRGPTLDGIGKYYADTIEISDAEAVDVVKAL
;
A
#
# COMPACT_ATOMS: atom_id res chain seq x y z
N HIS A 1 8.55 -21.57 -9.19
CA HIS A 1 10.00 -21.72 -8.98
C HIS A 1 10.46 -20.71 -7.94
N VAL A 2 11.43 -21.05 -7.07
CA VAL A 2 12.02 -20.12 -6.08
C VAL A 2 12.87 -19.02 -6.76
N LYS A 3 13.39 -19.30 -7.96
CA LYS A 3 14.08 -18.36 -8.82
C LYS A 3 13.42 -18.35 -10.20
N LEU A 4 13.06 -17.17 -10.71
CA LEU A 4 12.50 -16.96 -12.04
C LEU A 4 13.55 -16.24 -12.90
N GLY A 5 14.17 -16.98 -13.83
CA GLY A 5 15.31 -16.47 -14.60
C GLY A 5 16.47 -16.13 -13.67
N GLN A 6 16.86 -14.85 -13.64
CA GLN A 6 17.93 -14.37 -12.76
C GLN A 6 17.44 -13.94 -11.37
N TYR A 7 16.12 -13.82 -11.16
CA TYR A 7 15.54 -13.21 -9.96
C TYR A 7 15.06 -14.25 -8.95
N HIS A 8 15.60 -14.19 -7.74
CA HIS A 8 15.11 -14.93 -6.58
C HIS A 8 13.95 -14.17 -5.91
N VAL A 9 13.07 -14.85 -5.17
CA VAL A 9 11.95 -14.20 -4.42
C VAL A 9 12.44 -13.02 -3.57
N ARG A 10 13.61 -13.15 -2.94
CA ARG A 10 14.24 -12.11 -2.10
C ARG A 10 14.67 -10.85 -2.85
N ASP A 11 14.79 -10.94 -4.16
CA ASP A 11 15.24 -9.83 -5.01
C ASP A 11 14.08 -8.87 -5.33
N VAL A 12 12.83 -9.23 -5.01
CA VAL A 12 11.68 -8.33 -5.04
C VAL A 12 11.79 -7.33 -3.90
N LYS A 13 11.85 -6.04 -4.23
CA LYS A 13 11.92 -4.92 -3.28
C LYS A 13 10.70 -4.03 -3.44
N PHE A 14 10.05 -3.72 -2.32
CA PHE A 14 9.06 -2.65 -2.27
C PHE A 14 9.81 -1.33 -2.12
N VAL A 15 9.54 -0.39 -3.03
CA VAL A 15 10.24 0.92 -3.07
C VAL A 15 9.28 2.10 -3.01
N ALA A 16 7.99 1.86 -3.27
CA ALA A 16 6.92 2.84 -3.18
C ALA A 16 5.59 2.11 -2.97
N ALA A 17 4.64 2.80 -2.35
CA ALA A 17 3.27 2.32 -2.18
C ALA A 17 2.31 3.51 -2.25
N PHE A 18 1.10 3.27 -2.77
CA PHE A 18 0.05 4.27 -2.89
C PHE A 18 -1.27 3.68 -2.44
N ASP A 19 -2.02 4.43 -1.63
CA ASP A 19 -3.40 4.11 -1.24
C ASP A 19 -4.20 5.42 -1.13
N VAL A 20 -5.48 5.30 -0.83
CA VAL A 20 -6.39 6.43 -0.60
C VAL A 20 -7.05 6.37 0.77
N ASP A 21 -6.98 5.24 1.46
CA ASP A 21 -7.52 5.03 2.80
C ASP A 21 -6.69 5.77 3.86
N ALA A 22 -7.36 6.56 4.70
CA ALA A 22 -6.75 7.32 5.80
C ALA A 22 -6.02 6.42 6.82
N LYS A 23 -6.40 5.15 6.96
CA LYS A 23 -5.73 4.18 7.84
C LYS A 23 -4.45 3.60 7.24
N LYS A 24 -4.13 3.91 5.98
CA LYS A 24 -2.97 3.39 5.25
C LYS A 24 -2.02 4.50 4.81
N VAL A 25 -2.56 5.59 4.26
CA VAL A 25 -1.77 6.74 3.81
C VAL A 25 -1.01 7.35 4.99
N GLY A 26 0.30 7.56 4.82
CA GLY A 26 1.18 8.12 5.86
C GLY A 26 1.81 7.08 6.81
N PHE A 27 1.41 5.82 6.72
CA PHE A 27 1.99 4.72 7.51
C PHE A 27 3.08 3.99 6.73
N ASP A 28 3.98 3.30 7.44
CA ASP A 28 4.95 2.40 6.80
C ASP A 28 4.21 1.23 6.13
N LEU A 29 4.71 0.77 4.99
CA LEU A 29 4.10 -0.33 4.24
C LEU A 29 3.95 -1.60 5.09
N SER A 30 4.87 -1.90 6.02
CA SER A 30 4.75 -3.08 6.91
C SER A 30 3.54 -3.00 7.85
N GLU A 31 3.09 -1.80 8.20
CA GLU A 31 1.90 -1.57 9.02
C GLU A 31 0.64 -1.53 8.15
N ALA A 32 0.72 -0.80 7.03
CA ALA A 32 -0.41 -0.59 6.12
C ALA A 32 -0.96 -1.89 5.52
N ILE A 33 -0.13 -2.92 5.31
CA ILE A 33 -0.58 -4.22 4.81
C ILE A 33 -1.52 -4.95 5.78
N PHE A 34 -1.51 -4.60 7.08
CA PHE A 34 -2.40 -5.15 8.11
C PHE A 34 -3.45 -4.13 8.59
N ALA A 35 -3.52 -2.95 7.96
CA ALA A 35 -4.44 -1.90 8.35
C ALA A 35 -5.78 -1.95 7.60
N SER A 36 -6.78 -1.27 8.16
CA SER A 36 -8.14 -1.18 7.61
C SER A 36 -8.79 -2.56 7.43
N GLU A 37 -9.52 -2.75 6.32
CA GLU A 37 -10.25 -3.97 6.01
C GLU A 37 -9.36 -5.12 5.48
N ASN A 38 -8.04 -4.96 5.48
CA ASN A 38 -7.12 -6.05 5.14
C ASN A 38 -7.17 -7.14 6.23
N ASN A 39 -7.68 -8.33 5.89
CA ASN A 39 -7.94 -9.40 6.86
C ASN A 39 -7.40 -10.78 6.43
N THR A 40 -6.41 -10.81 5.54
CA THR A 40 -5.75 -12.06 5.14
C THR A 40 -5.00 -12.69 6.32
N ILE A 41 -4.80 -14.01 6.29
CA ILE A 41 -4.03 -14.72 7.31
C ILE A 41 -2.58 -14.22 7.36
N LYS A 42 -2.09 -13.90 8.56
CA LYS A 42 -0.69 -13.53 8.77
C LYS A 42 0.19 -14.79 8.73
N ILE A 43 1.03 -14.89 7.71
CA ILE A 43 1.93 -16.04 7.49
C ILE A 43 3.39 -15.76 7.87
N ALA A 44 3.75 -14.49 8.06
CA ALA A 44 5.08 -14.04 8.46
C ALA A 44 5.01 -12.66 9.13
N ASP A 45 6.00 -12.36 9.96
CA ASP A 45 6.27 -10.99 10.40
C ASP A 45 6.99 -10.22 9.30
N VAL A 46 6.63 -8.95 9.12
CA VAL A 46 7.25 -8.05 8.14
C VAL A 46 7.92 -6.92 8.92
N PRO A 47 9.26 -6.76 8.85
CA PRO A 47 9.95 -5.65 9.52
C PRO A 47 9.60 -4.31 8.85
N PRO A 48 9.83 -3.17 9.53
CA PRO A 48 9.68 -1.84 8.94
C PRO A 48 10.40 -1.74 7.61
N THR A 49 9.72 -1.18 6.62
CA THR A 49 10.25 -1.10 5.24
C THR A 49 10.89 0.25 4.92
N ASP A 50 10.65 1.26 5.76
CA ASP A 50 10.92 2.68 5.51
C ASP A 50 10.24 3.22 4.24
N VAL A 51 9.22 2.51 3.74
CA VAL A 51 8.40 2.90 2.60
C VAL A 51 7.07 3.42 3.12
N VAL A 52 6.92 4.74 3.15
CA VAL A 52 5.66 5.38 3.54
C VAL A 52 4.65 5.26 2.39
N VAL A 53 3.43 4.84 2.71
CA VAL A 53 2.33 4.80 1.75
C VAL A 53 1.91 6.24 1.42
N GLN A 54 2.02 6.60 0.15
CA GLN A 54 1.68 7.93 -0.35
C GLN A 54 0.21 8.01 -0.76
N ARG A 55 -0.35 9.23 -0.74
CA ARG A 55 -1.71 9.48 -1.22
C ARG A 55 -1.76 9.42 -2.74
N GLY A 56 -2.30 8.33 -3.31
CA GLY A 56 -2.55 8.26 -4.76
C GLY A 56 -3.78 9.07 -5.17
N PRO A 57 -4.01 9.38 -6.45
CA PRO A 57 -5.27 10.00 -6.91
C PRO A 57 -6.43 9.00 -6.79
N THR A 58 -7.57 9.40 -6.21
CA THR A 58 -8.72 8.50 -5.98
C THR A 58 -9.41 8.06 -7.27
N LEU A 59 -9.65 9.00 -8.19
CA LEU A 59 -10.38 8.77 -9.45
C LEU A 59 -11.67 7.94 -9.22
N ASP A 60 -11.83 6.84 -9.94
CA ASP A 60 -12.94 5.89 -9.85
C ASP A 60 -12.61 4.64 -9.01
N GLY A 61 -11.53 4.66 -8.23
CA GLY A 61 -11.06 3.53 -7.42
C GLY A 61 -11.93 3.21 -6.20
N ILE A 62 -12.84 4.10 -5.81
CA ILE A 62 -13.72 3.93 -4.64
C ILE A 62 -15.18 3.87 -5.10
N GLY A 63 -15.72 2.66 -5.12
CA GLY A 63 -17.13 2.41 -5.39
C GLY A 63 -18.02 2.72 -4.17
N LYS A 64 -19.33 2.80 -4.41
CA LYS A 64 -20.36 3.13 -3.39
C LYS A 64 -20.14 2.40 -2.05
N TYR A 65 -20.03 1.08 -2.08
CA TYR A 65 -19.92 0.28 -0.86
C TYR A 65 -18.60 0.50 -0.12
N TYR A 66 -17.54 0.82 -0.85
CA TYR A 66 -16.21 1.05 -0.28
C TYR A 66 -16.12 2.44 0.36
N ALA A 67 -16.78 3.43 -0.22
CA ALA A 67 -16.93 4.77 0.36
C ALA A 67 -17.67 4.74 1.72
N ASP A 68 -18.56 3.77 1.92
CA ASP A 68 -19.31 3.61 3.17
C ASP A 68 -18.49 2.89 4.27
N THR A 69 -17.36 2.26 3.92
CA THR A 69 -16.54 1.43 4.83
C THR A 69 -15.22 2.06 5.25
N ILE A 70 -14.64 2.94 4.42
CA ILE A 70 -13.36 3.58 4.71
C ILE A 70 -13.47 5.11 4.70
N GLU A 71 -12.56 5.75 5.42
CA GLU A 71 -12.35 7.18 5.33
C GLU A 71 -11.24 7.46 4.31
N ILE A 72 -11.53 8.30 3.31
CA ILE A 72 -10.53 8.71 2.33
C ILE A 72 -9.59 9.72 3.00
N SER A 73 -8.29 9.49 2.90
CA SER A 73 -7.25 10.39 3.41
C SER A 73 -7.40 11.82 2.85
N ASP A 74 -7.29 12.79 3.76
CA ASP A 74 -7.33 14.23 3.54
C ASP A 74 -6.02 14.81 2.98
N ALA A 75 -4.95 14.02 2.96
CA ALA A 75 -3.68 14.41 2.35
C ALA A 75 -3.85 14.75 0.85
N GLU A 76 -3.00 15.63 0.34
CA GLU A 76 -2.97 15.94 -1.09
C GLU A 76 -2.44 14.74 -1.89
N ALA A 77 -3.12 14.43 -3.00
CA ALA A 77 -2.68 13.37 -3.89
C ALA A 77 -1.35 13.72 -4.57
N VAL A 78 -0.40 12.78 -4.51
CA VAL A 78 0.90 12.94 -5.16
C VAL A 78 0.81 12.70 -6.65
N ASP A 79 1.71 13.33 -7.40
CA ASP A 79 1.97 12.99 -8.80
C ASP A 79 2.77 11.69 -8.85
N VAL A 80 2.09 10.58 -9.11
CA VAL A 80 2.67 9.22 -9.11
C VAL A 80 3.87 9.12 -10.05
N VAL A 81 3.88 9.84 -11.17
CA VAL A 81 4.99 9.80 -12.14
C VAL A 81 6.23 10.48 -11.58
N LYS A 82 6.08 11.53 -10.76
CA LYS A 82 7.20 12.21 -10.11
C LYS A 82 7.67 11.54 -8.82
N ALA A 83 6.81 10.70 -8.23
CA ALA A 83 7.10 9.99 -6.98
C ALA A 83 7.95 8.72 -7.17
N LEU A 84 8.24 8.35 -8.43
CA LEU A 84 9.02 7.17 -8.85
C LEU A 84 10.25 7.59 -9.65
#